data_AF-A0A0G1TC72-F1
#
_entry.id   AF-A0A0G1TC72-F1
#
_cell.length_a   1.000
_cell.length_b   1.000
_cell.length_c   1.000
_cell.angle_alpha   90.00
_cell.angle_beta   90.00
_cell.angle_gamma   90.00
#
_symmetry.space_group_name_H-M   'P 1'
#
loop_
_entity.id
_entity.type
_entity.pdbx_description
1 polymer ?
#
loop_
_entity_poly.entity_id
_entity_poly.type
_entity_poly.pdbx_seq_one_letter_code
_entity_poly.pdbx_strand_id
1 'polypeptide(L)' 'DVLDGNILYQWSVNKQNRPASSDPLNFTLVKSGNKQESQTISLSAQNPKRILQSGATQAMVSFTSEE' A
#
# COMPACT_ATOMS: atom_id res chain seq x y z
N ASP A 1 -9.66 20.35 1.79
CA ASP A 1 -9.71 20.22 0.32
C ASP A 1 -9.29 18.85 -0.22
N VAL A 2 -8.34 18.12 0.39
CA VAL A 2 -8.07 16.70 0.03
C VAL A 2 -9.11 15.74 0.63
N LEU A 3 -9.76 16.11 1.74
CA LEU A 3 -10.71 15.27 2.49
C LEU A 3 -12.15 15.24 1.92
N ASP A 4 -12.51 16.09 0.94
CA ASP A 4 -13.90 16.30 0.49
C ASP A 4 -14.32 15.51 -0.76
N GLY A 5 -13.45 14.66 -1.29
CA GLY A 5 -13.74 13.86 -2.47
C GLY A 5 -13.13 12.48 -2.32
N ASN A 6 -13.98 11.46 -2.14
CA ASN A 6 -13.66 10.04 -2.07
C ASN A 6 -12.32 9.70 -2.75
N ILE A 7 -11.24 9.77 -1.99
CA ILE A 7 -9.90 9.45 -2.50
C ILE A 7 -9.90 7.95 -2.72
N LEU A 8 -9.48 7.55 -3.92
CA LEU A 8 -9.27 6.15 -4.23
C LEU A 8 -7.88 5.77 -3.76
N TYR A 9 -7.81 4.89 -2.77
CA TYR A 9 -6.58 4.31 -2.27
C TYR A 9 -6.38 2.93 -2.86
N GLN A 10 -5.19 2.66 -3.37
CA GLN A 10 -4.82 1.36 -3.91
C GLN A 10 -3.49 0.90 -3.33
N TRP A 11 -3.53 -0.24 -2.66
CA TRP A 11 -2.35 -0.91 -2.14
C TRP A 11 -1.86 -1.96 -3.12
N SER A 12 -0.54 -2.13 -3.21
CA SER A 12 0.08 -3.25 -3.91
C SER A 12 1.25 -3.82 -3.12
N VAL A 13 1.43 -5.14 -3.20
CA VAL A 13 2.59 -5.86 -2.66
C VAL A 13 3.26 -6.58 -3.81
N ASN A 14 4.55 -6.35 -4.04
CA ASN A 14 5.30 -6.96 -5.14
C ASN A 14 4.57 -6.84 -6.50
N LYS A 15 3.99 -5.66 -6.75
CA LYS A 15 3.18 -5.33 -7.95
C LYS A 15 1.84 -6.08 -8.06
N GLN A 16 1.45 -6.85 -7.06
CA GLN A 16 0.11 -7.44 -6.98
C GLN A 16 -0.83 -6.50 -6.23
N ASN A 17 -1.88 -6.05 -6.92
CA ASN A 17 -2.90 -5.21 -6.32
C ASN A 17 -3.60 -5.96 -5.18
N ARG A 18 -3.77 -5.27 -4.06
CA ARG A 18 -4.56 -5.76 -2.94
C ARG A 18 -5.88 -4.97 -2.88
N PRO A 19 -6.97 -5.62 -2.47
CA PRO A 19 -8.22 -4.89 -2.22
C PRO A 19 -7.95 -3.79 -1.21
N ALA A 20 -8.60 -2.64 -1.40
CA ALA A 20 -8.51 -1.53 -0.47
C ALA A 20 -9.01 -2.01 0.91
N SER A 21 -8.16 -1.88 1.92
CA SER A 21 -8.56 -2.02 3.32
C SER A 21 -9.67 -1.01 3.63
N SER A 22 -10.59 -1.35 4.53
CA SER A 22 -11.58 -0.41 5.06
C SER A 22 -10.92 0.80 5.75
N ASP A 23 -9.66 0.63 6.18
CA ASP A 23 -8.82 1.69 6.71
C ASP A 23 -7.65 1.96 5.74
N PRO A 24 -7.62 3.11 5.04
CA PRO A 24 -6.55 3.46 4.11
C PRO A 24 -5.25 3.86 4.80
N LEU A 25 -5.26 4.08 6.12
CA LEU A 25 -4.06 4.44 6.91
C LEU A 25 -3.33 3.22 7.45
N ASN A 26 -4.01 2.08 7.51
CA ASN A 26 -3.47 0.85 8.07
C ASN A 26 -3.32 -0.23 7.00
N PHE A 27 -2.11 -0.78 6.91
CA PHE A 27 -1.78 -1.88 6.01
C PHE A 27 -1.16 -3.03 6.81
N THR A 28 -1.84 -4.17 6.86
CA THR A 28 -1.32 -5.37 7.52
C THR A 28 -0.60 -6.25 6.51
N LEU A 29 0.70 -6.45 6.73
CA LEU A 29 1.49 -7.39 5.97
C LEU A 29 1.64 -8.69 6.76
N VAL A 30 1.23 -9.81 6.17
CA VAL A 30 1.42 -11.15 6.77
C VAL A 30 2.62 -11.81 6.13
N LYS A 31 3.63 -12.15 6.93
CA LYS A 31 4.76 -12.97 6.50
C LYS A 31 4.24 -14.36 6.13
N SER A 32 4.31 -14.74 4.85
CA SER A 32 3.93 -16.08 4.38
C SER A 32 5.17 -16.94 4.16
N GLY A 33 5.41 -17.92 5.04
CA GLY A 33 6.46 -18.93 4.90
C GLY A 33 7.71 -18.71 5.78
N ASN A 34 8.68 -19.63 5.65
CA ASN A 34 9.90 -19.69 6.45
C ASN A 34 11.09 -18.92 5.85
N LYS A 35 10.92 -18.29 4.68
CA LYS A 35 12.02 -17.64 3.95
C LYS A 35 12.09 -16.15 4.29
N GLN A 36 13.33 -15.62 4.30
CA GLN A 36 13.57 -14.18 4.26
C GLN A 36 13.19 -13.70 2.86
N GLU A 37 12.09 -12.96 2.75
CA GLU A 37 11.67 -12.36 1.49
C GLU A 37 11.43 -10.87 1.72
N SER A 38 12.11 -10.03 0.94
CA SER A 38 11.79 -8.61 0.89
C SER A 38 10.49 -8.41 0.12
N GLN A 39 9.61 -7.59 0.68
CA GLN A 39 8.35 -7.21 0.05
C GLN A 39 8.31 -5.72 -0.20
N THR A 40 8.06 -5.33 -1.45
CA THR A 40 7.79 -3.94 -1.81
C THR A 40 6.31 -3.66 -1.65
N ILE A 41 5.98 -2.74 -0.75
CA ILE A 41 4.62 -2.25 -0.53
C ILE A 41 4.52 -0.88 -1.19
N SER A 42 3.52 -0.67 -2.03
CA SER A 42 3.23 0.64 -2.60
C SER A 42 1.78 1.05 -2.28
N LEU A 43 1.58 2.31 -1.95
CA LEU A 43 0.27 2.96 -1.83
C LEU A 43 0.17 4.04 -2.90
N SER A 44 -0.92 4.02 -3.67
CA SER A 44 -1.33 5.16 -4.49
C SER A 44 -2.65 5.73 -3.98
N ALA A 45 -2.76 7.05 -4.06
CA ALA A 45 -3.94 7.82 -3.72
C ALA A 45 -4.32 8.72 -4.91
N GLN A 46 -5.58 8.69 -5.32
CA GLN A 46 -6.08 9.47 -6.44
C GLN A 46 -7.38 10.19 -6.06
N ASN A 47 -7.44 11.50 -6.29
CA ASN A 47 -8.72 12.22 -6.26
C ASN A 47 -9.44 12.05 -7.62
N PRO A 48 -10.58 11.33 -7.71
CA PRO A 48 -11.27 11.12 -8.98
C PRO A 48 -11.89 12.39 -9.54
N LYS A 49 -12.19 13.40 -8.71
CA LYS A 49 -12.71 14.70 -9.14
C LYS A 49 -11.61 15.62 -9.69
N ARG A 50 -10.34 15.32 -9.38
CA ARG A 50 -9.16 16.09 -9.78
C ARG A 50 -8.05 15.13 -10.18
N ILE A 51 -8.15 14.57 -11.39
CA ILE A 51 -7.24 13.51 -11.88
C ILE A 51 -5.74 13.87 -11.81
N LEU A 52 -5.40 15.16 -11.88
CA LEU A 52 -4.02 15.64 -11.74
C LEU A 52 -3.50 15.66 -10.29
N GLN A 53 -4.38 15.47 -9.31
CA GLN A 53 -4.02 15.38 -7.89
C GLN A 53 -3.91 13.91 -7.48
N SER A 54 -2.69 13.39 -7.61
CA SER A 54 -2.33 12.04 -7.20
C SER A 54 -1.12 12.06 -6.28
N GLY A 55 -1.02 11.03 -5.44
CA GLY A 55 0.13 10.79 -4.56
C GLY A 55 0.49 9.31 -4.58
N ALA A 56 1.78 9.01 -4.48
CA ALA A 56 2.25 7.64 -4.36
C ALA A 56 3.39 7.58 -3.33
N THR A 57 3.41 6.49 -2.57
CA THR A 57 4.51 6.16 -1.66
C THR A 57 4.86 4.68 -1.78
N GLN A 58 6.11 4.36 -1.49
CA GLN A 58 6.63 3.00 -1.54
C GLN A 58 7.52 2.75 -0.33
N ALA A 59 7.38 1.55 0.25
CA ALA A 59 8.20 1.04 1.32
C ALA A 59 8.72 -0.36 0.96
N MET A 60 9.93 -0.68 1.38
CA MET A 60 10.47 -2.03 1.29
C MET A 60 10.58 -2.60 2.69
N VAL A 61 9.94 -3.75 2.91
CA VAL A 61 9.97 -4.47 4.19
C VAL A 61 10.77 -5.74 4.00
N SER A 62 11.82 -5.91 4.80
CA SER A 62 12.64 -7.12 4.80
C SER A 62 12.43 -7.88 6.09
N PHE A 63 12.01 -9.14 6.00
CA PHE A 63 11.92 -10.02 7.17
C PHE A 63 13.27 -10.67 7.43
N THR A 64 13.90 -10.38 8.57
CA THR A 64 15.08 -11.11 9.04
C THR A 64 14.63 -12.38 9.78
N SER A 65 15.44 -13.44 9.72
CA SER A 65 15.30 -14.58 10.64
C SER A 65 15.75 -14.09 12.01
N GLU A 66 14.99 -14.33 13.07
CA GLU A 66 15.59 -14.40 14.41
C GLU A 66 16.49 -15.64 14.42
N GLU A 67 17.74 -15.47 14.85
CA GLU A 67 18.69 -16.57 15.07
C GLU A 67 18.35 -17.33 16.37
#